data_AF-A0A258QAP4-F1
#
_entry.id   AF-A0A258QAP4-F1
#
_cell.length_a   1.000
_cell.length_b   1.000
_cell.length_c   1.000
_cell.angle_alpha   90.00
_cell.angle_beta   90.00
_cell.angle_gamma   90.00
#
_symmetry.space_group_name_H-M   'P 1'
#
loop_
_entity.id
_entity.type
_entity.pdbx_description
1 polymer ?
#
loop_
_entity_poly.entity_id
_entity_poly.type
_entity_poly.pdbx_seq_one_letter_code
_entity_poly.pdbx_strand_id
1 'polypeptide(L)'
;IQRLQKSQQSGFSSLDDRLTKLEQPGTAAANGSSSNTPPEQMAPTAAPAAPVTPTAAPQPAATAQPASSANDAKQQNLYNAAFTQLKNGSYDEAIKGFQATIDADPQGQWTPSALFWQGETYYVQQKRSQADAAYQKILSQFPQSDRVPDALLKTGYIAYDENKNAQARSIFQKVIAQFPQSQAANLAKQRLGRMDTEKR
;
A
#
# COMPACT_ATOMS: atom_id res chain seq x y z
N ILE A 1 7.23 36.26 4.89
CA ILE A 1 5.95 35.65 4.43
C ILE A 1 6.14 34.70 3.24
N GLN A 2 6.65 35.18 2.09
CA GLN A 2 6.60 34.50 0.78
C GLN A 2 7.20 33.07 0.67
N ARG A 3 8.14 32.66 1.53
CA ARG A 3 8.70 31.28 1.51
C ARG A 3 7.70 30.21 1.95
N LEU A 4 6.70 30.53 2.77
CA LEU A 4 5.79 29.52 3.36
C LEU A 4 4.77 28.99 2.34
N GLN A 5 4.18 29.87 1.52
CA GLN A 5 3.26 29.47 0.43
C GLN A 5 3.94 28.54 -0.57
N LYS A 6 5.19 28.82 -0.94
CA LYS A 6 5.91 28.01 -1.94
C LYS A 6 6.15 26.57 -1.48
N SER A 7 6.31 26.33 -0.18
CA SER A 7 6.40 24.98 0.39
C SER A 7 5.05 24.23 0.33
N GLN A 8 3.94 24.90 0.64
CA GLN A 8 2.60 24.27 0.57
C GLN A 8 2.20 23.96 -0.88
N GLN A 9 2.49 24.86 -1.83
CA GLN A 9 2.28 24.60 -3.26
C GLN A 9 3.09 23.39 -3.77
N SER A 10 4.35 23.24 -3.35
CA SER A 10 5.16 22.06 -3.71
C SER A 10 4.55 20.74 -3.20
N GLY A 11 3.97 20.75 -2.00
CA GLY A 11 3.21 19.61 -1.48
C GLY A 11 1.98 19.31 -2.34
N PHE A 12 1.19 20.34 -2.65
CA PHE A 12 -0.05 20.22 -3.42
C PHE A 12 0.17 19.65 -4.83
N SER A 13 1.08 20.20 -5.63
CA SER A 13 1.38 19.66 -6.97
C SER A 13 1.87 18.22 -6.91
N SER A 14 2.74 17.89 -5.94
CA SER A 14 3.22 16.51 -5.75
C SER A 14 2.15 15.52 -5.27
N LEU A 15 1.01 16.04 -4.78
CA LEU A 15 -0.17 15.24 -4.49
C LEU A 15 -0.97 15.01 -5.78
N ASP A 16 -1.22 16.07 -6.56
CA ASP A 16 -2.01 16.04 -7.80
C ASP A 16 -1.39 15.16 -8.91
N ASP A 17 -0.06 15.23 -9.08
CA ASP A 17 0.74 14.31 -9.91
C ASP A 17 0.52 12.84 -9.52
N ARG A 18 0.42 12.56 -8.21
CA ARG A 18 0.22 11.21 -7.68
C ARG A 18 -1.25 10.78 -7.73
N LEU A 19 -2.17 11.73 -7.56
CA LEU A 19 -3.61 11.57 -7.72
C LEU A 19 -3.90 11.06 -9.14
N THR A 20 -3.49 11.83 -10.15
CA THR A 20 -3.62 11.50 -11.58
C THR A 20 -3.02 10.13 -11.93
N LYS A 21 -1.90 9.76 -11.29
CA LYS A 21 -1.21 8.49 -11.52
C LYS A 21 -1.81 7.29 -10.76
N LEU A 22 -2.61 7.54 -9.72
CA LEU A 22 -3.27 6.52 -8.88
C LEU A 22 -4.80 6.48 -9.06
N GLU A 23 -5.34 7.29 -9.98
CA GLU A 23 -6.72 7.21 -10.47
C GLU A 23 -6.98 6.02 -11.40
N GLN A 24 -5.95 5.24 -11.75
CA GLN A 24 -6.18 3.87 -12.19
C GLN A 24 -6.57 3.05 -10.94
N PRO A 25 -7.85 2.58 -10.83
CA PRO A 25 -8.23 1.74 -9.71
C PRO A 25 -7.38 0.47 -9.75
N GLY A 26 -6.94 0.01 -8.57
CA GLY A 26 -6.02 -1.12 -8.46
C GLY A 26 -6.52 -2.32 -9.26
N THR A 27 -5.85 -2.63 -10.36
CA THR A 27 -6.14 -3.82 -11.15
C THR A 27 -5.74 -5.03 -10.33
N ALA A 28 -6.72 -5.60 -9.62
CA ALA A 28 -6.65 -6.94 -9.05
C ALA A 28 -6.47 -7.94 -10.21
N ALA A 29 -5.23 -8.07 -10.68
CA ALA A 29 -4.84 -9.05 -11.69
C ALA A 29 -5.10 -10.44 -11.10
N ALA A 30 -6.16 -11.07 -11.60
CA ALA A 30 -6.70 -12.29 -11.01
C ALA A 30 -5.66 -13.44 -11.02
N ASN A 31 -5.84 -14.37 -10.08
CA ASN A 31 -5.11 -15.64 -10.08
C ASN A 31 -5.20 -16.30 -11.46
N GLY A 32 -4.05 -16.69 -12.02
CA GLY A 32 -4.00 -17.34 -13.33
C GLY A 32 -4.45 -18.81 -13.29
N SER A 33 -4.88 -19.34 -14.44
CA SER A 33 -4.88 -20.79 -14.71
C SER A 33 -4.90 -21.12 -16.21
N SER A 34 -3.84 -21.82 -16.59
CA SER A 34 -3.59 -22.77 -17.69
C SER A 34 -4.66 -23.16 -18.73
N SER A 35 -4.22 -23.16 -19.99
CA SER A 35 -4.48 -24.13 -21.08
C SER A 35 -3.43 -23.86 -22.20
N ASN A 36 -3.02 -24.73 -23.14
CA ASN A 36 -3.14 -26.18 -23.44
C ASN A 36 -1.98 -26.49 -24.45
N THR A 37 -1.49 -27.71 -24.79
CA THR A 37 -1.83 -29.14 -24.55
C THR A 37 -0.52 -29.99 -24.74
N PRO A 38 -0.50 -31.32 -24.48
CA PRO A 38 0.68 -32.23 -24.64
C PRO A 38 0.80 -32.78 -26.10
N PRO A 39 1.69 -33.73 -26.53
CA PRO A 39 2.54 -34.77 -25.84
C PRO A 39 4.07 -34.45 -25.87
N GLU A 40 5.08 -35.29 -25.63
CA GLU A 40 5.36 -36.76 -25.75
C GLU A 40 6.76 -37.06 -25.06
N GLN A 41 7.28 -38.21 -24.56
CA GLN A 41 6.91 -39.60 -24.16
C GLN A 41 8.14 -40.25 -23.40
N MET A 42 8.23 -41.59 -23.27
CA MET A 42 9.40 -42.44 -22.88
C MET A 42 9.76 -42.64 -21.38
N ALA A 43 8.95 -43.46 -20.68
CA ALA A 43 9.26 -44.83 -20.17
C ALA A 43 10.65 -45.20 -19.53
N PRO A 44 10.75 -46.29 -18.70
CA PRO A 44 9.78 -46.92 -17.78
C PRO A 44 10.43 -47.44 -16.44
N THR A 45 9.75 -48.38 -15.74
CA THR A 45 10.20 -49.25 -14.61
C THR A 45 10.38 -48.59 -13.22
N ALA A 46 10.02 -49.23 -12.08
CA ALA A 46 9.46 -50.57 -11.84
C ALA A 46 8.60 -50.70 -10.56
N ALA A 47 7.57 -51.58 -10.64
CA ALA A 47 6.99 -52.44 -9.59
C ALA A 47 6.31 -51.84 -8.32
N PRO A 48 5.40 -52.60 -7.63
CA PRO A 48 4.32 -51.98 -6.82
C PRO A 48 4.21 -52.46 -5.34
N ALA A 49 3.47 -51.70 -4.51
CA ALA A 49 2.97 -52.18 -3.21
C ALA A 49 1.65 -51.51 -2.74
N ALA A 50 0.59 -52.32 -2.65
CA ALA A 50 -0.65 -52.16 -1.86
C ALA A 50 -1.61 -50.95 -2.10
N PRO A 51 -2.94 -51.12 -1.93
CA PRO A 51 -3.93 -50.06 -2.12
C PRO A 51 -4.45 -49.44 -0.80
N VAL A 52 -4.86 -48.17 -0.84
CA VAL A 52 -5.81 -47.59 0.13
C VAL A 52 -6.87 -46.73 -0.57
N THR A 53 -8.13 -47.05 -0.30
CA THR A 53 -9.32 -46.24 -0.59
C THR A 53 -10.26 -46.32 0.63
N PRO A 54 -11.29 -45.46 0.74
CA PRO A 54 -11.19 -44.02 0.69
C PRO A 54 -11.80 -43.39 1.96
N THR A 55 -11.06 -42.54 2.67
CA THR A 55 -11.59 -41.83 3.85
C THR A 55 -11.77 -40.35 3.53
N ALA A 56 -13.03 -39.93 3.36
CA ALA A 56 -13.38 -38.52 3.30
C ALA A 56 -13.23 -37.88 4.70
N ALA A 57 -12.24 -37.01 4.86
CA ALA A 57 -12.09 -36.09 5.98
C ALA A 57 -12.17 -34.64 5.43
N PRO A 58 -12.73 -33.68 6.19
CA PRO A 58 -13.37 -32.51 5.59
C PRO A 58 -12.39 -31.48 5.03
N GLN A 59 -12.74 -30.91 3.88
CA GLN A 59 -12.20 -29.61 3.45
C GLN A 59 -12.65 -28.53 4.44
N PRO A 60 -11.75 -27.77 5.08
CA PRO A 60 -12.14 -26.65 5.93
C PRO A 60 -12.63 -25.46 5.08
N ALA A 61 -13.95 -25.36 4.93
CA ALA A 61 -14.70 -24.11 4.76
C ALA A 61 -14.17 -23.08 3.72
N ALA A 62 -14.29 -23.40 2.43
CA ALA A 62 -14.34 -22.37 1.38
C ALA A 62 -15.71 -21.65 1.38
N THR A 63 -16.06 -20.99 2.50
CA THR A 63 -17.43 -20.47 2.78
C THR A 63 -17.45 -19.04 3.32
N ALA A 64 -16.59 -18.16 2.80
CA ALA A 64 -16.50 -16.77 3.23
C ALA A 64 -16.31 -15.78 2.06
N GLN A 65 -17.37 -15.56 1.26
CA GLN A 65 -17.58 -14.31 0.49
C GLN A 65 -19.00 -14.23 -0.11
N PRO A 66 -20.01 -13.89 0.72
CA PRO A 66 -21.00 -12.90 0.28
C PRO A 66 -20.88 -11.56 1.02
N ALA A 67 -20.42 -11.59 2.28
CA ALA A 67 -20.37 -10.41 3.15
C ALA A 67 -19.27 -9.42 2.73
N SER A 68 -18.06 -9.91 2.45
CA SER A 68 -16.93 -9.06 2.06
C SER A 68 -17.26 -8.23 0.83
N SER A 69 -17.83 -8.84 -0.23
CA SER A 69 -18.18 -8.14 -1.47
C SER A 69 -19.13 -6.94 -1.28
N ALA A 70 -20.02 -6.99 -0.28
CA ALA A 70 -20.90 -5.86 0.06
C ALA A 70 -20.15 -4.77 0.85
N ASN A 71 -19.26 -5.15 1.76
CA ASN A 71 -18.38 -4.23 2.46
C ASN A 71 -17.34 -3.60 1.52
N ASP A 72 -16.76 -4.36 0.61
CA ASP A 72 -15.83 -3.93 -0.44
C ASP A 72 -16.46 -2.83 -1.32
N ALA A 73 -17.69 -3.05 -1.80
CA ALA A 73 -18.42 -2.05 -2.59
C ALA A 73 -18.72 -0.77 -1.77
N LYS A 74 -19.08 -0.93 -0.48
CA LYS A 74 -19.28 0.19 0.45
C LYS A 74 -17.98 0.95 0.71
N GLN A 75 -16.87 0.24 0.95
CA GLN A 75 -15.54 0.82 1.12
C GLN A 75 -15.10 1.57 -0.13
N GLN A 76 -15.22 0.95 -1.31
CA GLN A 76 -14.86 1.57 -2.59
C GLN A 76 -15.65 2.86 -2.83
N ASN A 77 -16.95 2.89 -2.51
CA ASN A 77 -17.75 4.10 -2.62
C ASN A 77 -17.34 5.20 -1.63
N LEU A 78 -17.09 4.84 -0.36
CA LEU A 78 -16.58 5.78 0.66
C LEU A 78 -15.20 6.32 0.31
N TYR A 79 -14.31 5.46 -0.19
CA TYR A 79 -12.97 5.78 -0.68
C TYR A 79 -13.03 6.75 -1.86
N ASN A 80 -13.89 6.48 -2.85
CA ASN A 80 -14.06 7.35 -4.01
C ASN A 80 -14.57 8.73 -3.59
N ALA A 81 -15.55 8.81 -2.69
CA ALA A 81 -16.05 10.08 -2.16
C ALA A 81 -14.97 10.86 -1.37
N ALA A 82 -14.20 10.16 -0.52
CA ALA A 82 -13.08 10.74 0.22
C ALA A 82 -11.98 11.27 -0.73
N PHE A 83 -11.68 10.51 -1.78
CA PHE A 83 -10.72 10.87 -2.82
C PHE A 83 -11.21 12.08 -3.64
N THR A 84 -12.51 12.17 -3.98
CA THR A 84 -13.10 13.37 -4.58
C THR A 84 -12.89 14.60 -3.70
N GLN A 85 -13.13 14.50 -2.39
CA GLN A 85 -12.84 15.62 -1.47
C GLN A 85 -11.34 15.94 -1.37
N LEU A 86 -10.46 14.96 -1.56
CA LEU A 86 -9.02 15.20 -1.66
C LEU A 86 -8.66 15.99 -2.94
N LYS A 87 -9.26 15.66 -4.10
CA LYS A 87 -9.10 16.45 -5.34
C LYS A 87 -9.58 17.90 -5.16
N ASN A 88 -10.68 18.09 -4.43
CA ASN A 88 -11.25 19.40 -4.14
C ASN A 88 -10.42 20.24 -3.14
N GLY A 89 -9.40 19.67 -2.50
CA GLY A 89 -8.66 20.32 -1.41
C GLY A 89 -9.39 20.35 -0.05
N SER A 90 -10.55 19.69 0.06
CA SER A 90 -11.32 19.53 1.31
C SER A 90 -10.67 18.50 2.24
N TYR A 91 -9.44 18.77 2.69
CA TYR A 91 -8.59 17.81 3.40
C TYR A 91 -9.22 17.19 4.65
N ASP A 92 -9.92 17.97 5.48
CA ASP A 92 -10.56 17.44 6.69
C ASP A 92 -11.87 16.69 6.41
N GLU A 93 -12.48 16.86 5.23
CA GLU A 93 -13.57 15.99 4.76
C GLU A 93 -13.01 14.69 4.17
N ALA A 94 -11.93 14.77 3.39
CA ALA A 94 -11.21 13.62 2.86
C ALA A 94 -10.73 12.69 3.98
N ILE A 95 -10.14 13.24 5.05
CA ILE A 95 -9.76 12.48 6.26
C ILE A 95 -10.98 11.76 6.88
N LYS A 96 -12.14 12.41 7.00
CA LYS A 96 -13.36 11.79 7.52
C LYS A 96 -13.85 10.65 6.61
N GLY A 97 -13.79 10.83 5.30
CA GLY A 97 -14.19 9.81 4.32
C GLY A 97 -13.24 8.60 4.30
N PHE A 98 -11.93 8.82 4.37
CA PHE A 98 -10.96 7.72 4.49
C PHE A 98 -11.10 7.00 5.83
N GLN A 99 -11.33 7.72 6.93
CA GLN A 99 -11.63 7.14 8.23
C GLN A 99 -12.90 6.29 8.17
N ALA A 100 -13.99 6.79 7.59
CA ALA A 100 -15.22 6.02 7.37
C ALA A 100 -15.02 4.78 6.47
N THR A 101 -14.09 4.83 5.52
CA THR A 101 -13.69 3.65 4.72
C THR A 101 -13.03 2.59 5.60
N ILE A 102 -12.14 3.00 6.50
CA ILE A 102 -11.43 2.12 7.44
C ILE A 102 -12.40 1.52 8.47
N ASP A 103 -13.31 2.33 9.03
CA ASP A 103 -14.31 1.87 9.99
C ASP A 103 -15.41 0.98 9.34
N ALA A 104 -15.59 1.04 8.02
CA ALA A 104 -16.53 0.19 7.30
C ALA A 104 -16.04 -1.27 7.17
N ASP A 105 -14.73 -1.49 7.07
CA ASP A 105 -14.08 -2.81 7.23
C ASP A 105 -12.59 -2.63 7.62
N PRO A 106 -12.22 -2.78 8.91
CA PRO A 106 -10.84 -2.61 9.36
C PRO A 106 -9.82 -3.63 8.82
N GLN A 107 -10.23 -4.63 8.02
CA GLN A 107 -9.35 -5.61 7.36
C GLN A 107 -9.56 -5.69 5.84
N GLY A 108 -10.53 -4.97 5.28
CA GLY A 108 -10.85 -4.95 3.86
C GLY A 108 -9.72 -4.45 2.94
N GLN A 109 -9.78 -4.84 1.66
CA GLN A 109 -8.71 -4.56 0.69
C GLN A 109 -8.46 -3.07 0.42
N TRP A 110 -9.48 -2.23 0.64
CA TRP A 110 -9.37 -0.78 0.46
C TRP A 110 -8.71 -0.08 1.65
N THR A 111 -8.73 -0.69 2.83
CA THR A 111 -8.23 -0.13 4.10
C THR A 111 -6.77 0.31 4.07
N PRO A 112 -5.79 -0.46 3.55
CA PRO A 112 -4.42 0.03 3.42
C PRO A 112 -4.29 1.19 2.43
N SER A 113 -5.13 1.28 1.40
CA SER A 113 -5.16 2.45 0.49
C SER A 113 -5.83 3.67 1.14
N ALA A 114 -6.89 3.49 1.93
CA ALA A 114 -7.54 4.56 2.69
C ALA A 114 -6.60 5.14 3.77
N LEU A 115 -5.94 4.27 4.54
CA LEU A 115 -4.89 4.65 5.49
C LEU A 115 -3.76 5.43 4.79
N PHE A 116 -3.37 4.99 3.59
CA PHE A 116 -2.32 5.65 2.82
C PHE A 116 -2.70 7.08 2.45
N TRP A 117 -3.87 7.31 1.86
CA TRP A 117 -4.32 8.65 1.50
C TRP A 117 -4.69 9.53 2.69
N GLN A 118 -5.21 8.96 3.78
CA GLN A 118 -5.37 9.67 5.05
C GLN A 118 -4.00 10.16 5.56
N GLY A 119 -2.96 9.33 5.48
CA GLY A 119 -1.57 9.68 5.80
C GLY A 119 -1.01 10.78 4.91
N GLU A 120 -1.24 10.72 3.60
CA GLU A 120 -0.83 11.78 2.65
C GLU A 120 -1.57 13.09 2.91
N THR A 121 -2.86 13.02 3.23
CA THR A 121 -3.69 14.18 3.56
C THR A 121 -3.21 14.86 4.85
N TYR A 122 -2.91 14.09 5.89
CA TYR A 122 -2.25 14.60 7.10
C TYR A 122 -0.86 15.20 6.78
N TYR A 123 -0.09 14.57 5.89
CA TYR A 123 1.24 15.05 5.52
C TYR A 123 1.19 16.41 4.80
N VAL A 124 0.23 16.63 3.90
CA VAL A 124 -0.02 17.94 3.25
C VAL A 124 -0.44 18.99 4.28
N GLN A 125 -1.32 18.63 5.21
CA GLN A 125 -1.73 19.48 6.33
C GLN A 125 -0.63 19.72 7.40
N GLN A 126 0.62 19.28 7.17
CA GLN A 126 1.74 19.33 8.13
C GLN A 126 1.49 18.59 9.46
N LYS A 127 0.42 17.79 9.55
CA LYS A 127 0.04 16.93 10.70
C LYS A 127 0.93 15.67 10.75
N ARG A 128 2.26 15.85 10.77
CA ARG A 128 3.29 14.81 10.58
C ARG A 128 3.09 13.57 11.45
N SER A 129 2.81 13.73 12.74
CA SER A 129 2.61 12.61 13.67
C SER A 129 1.35 11.79 13.36
N GLN A 130 0.30 12.42 12.84
CA GLN A 130 -0.91 11.72 12.38
C GLN A 130 -0.66 11.00 11.04
N ALA A 131 0.16 11.58 10.18
CA ALA A 131 0.62 10.95 8.94
C ALA A 131 1.44 9.68 9.25
N ASP A 132 2.44 9.76 10.14
CA ASP A 132 3.25 8.60 10.54
C ASP A 132 2.35 7.51 11.13
N ALA A 133 1.48 7.84 12.09
CA ALA A 133 0.54 6.88 12.68
C ALA A 133 -0.36 6.16 11.65
N ALA A 134 -0.78 6.85 10.57
CA ALA A 134 -1.52 6.22 9.48
C ALA A 134 -0.66 5.24 8.66
N TYR A 135 0.59 5.61 8.35
CA TYR A 135 1.52 4.70 7.67
C TYR A 135 1.93 3.51 8.56
N GLN A 136 2.23 3.71 9.85
CA GLN A 136 2.58 2.63 10.79
C GLN A 136 1.46 1.59 10.92
N LYS A 137 0.18 1.98 10.80
CA LYS A 137 -0.95 1.04 10.73
C LYS A 137 -0.84 0.12 9.50
N ILE A 138 -0.51 0.65 8.32
CA ILE A 138 -0.27 -0.17 7.11
C ILE A 138 0.86 -1.17 7.37
N LEU A 139 1.98 -0.70 7.94
CA LEU A 139 3.15 -1.54 8.21
C LEU A 139 2.88 -2.65 9.25
N SER A 140 2.00 -2.39 10.21
CA SER A 140 1.69 -3.31 11.32
C SER A 140 0.52 -4.24 11.04
N GLN A 141 -0.49 -3.78 10.30
CA GLN A 141 -1.76 -4.50 10.06
C GLN A 141 -1.88 -5.06 8.64
N PHE A 142 -1.17 -4.49 7.67
CA PHE A 142 -1.22 -4.87 6.25
C PHE A 142 0.17 -5.15 5.66
N PRO A 143 1.03 -5.98 6.29
CA PRO A 143 2.43 -6.18 5.88
C PRO A 143 2.61 -6.82 4.49
N GLN A 144 1.53 -7.34 3.88
CA GLN A 144 1.51 -7.90 2.52
C GLN A 144 0.92 -6.95 1.47
N SER A 145 0.51 -5.74 1.83
CA SER A 145 -0.09 -4.79 0.88
C SER A 145 0.98 -4.09 0.03
N ASP A 146 0.66 -3.84 -1.25
CA ASP A 146 1.45 -3.02 -2.17
C ASP A 146 1.70 -1.58 -1.66
N ARG A 147 0.94 -1.13 -0.66
CA ARG A 147 1.15 0.16 0.03
C ARG A 147 2.33 0.16 1.00
N VAL A 148 2.82 -1.00 1.45
CA VAL A 148 3.95 -1.11 2.39
C VAL A 148 5.24 -0.40 1.92
N PRO A 149 5.74 -0.57 0.67
CA PRO A 149 6.92 0.15 0.20
C PRO A 149 6.75 1.67 0.20
N ASP A 150 5.60 2.20 -0.24
CA ASP A 150 5.30 3.64 -0.20
C ASP A 150 5.13 4.15 1.25
N ALA A 151 4.51 3.37 2.13
CA ALA A 151 4.34 3.70 3.55
C ALA A 151 5.69 3.77 4.29
N LEU A 152 6.58 2.79 4.10
CA LEU A 152 7.95 2.83 4.63
C LEU A 152 8.73 4.04 4.10
N LEU A 153 8.63 4.33 2.79
CA LEU A 153 9.26 5.51 2.21
C LEU A 153 8.77 6.79 2.90
N LYS A 154 7.47 6.88 3.18
CA LYS A 154 6.84 8.06 3.81
C LYS A 154 7.20 8.23 5.29
N THR A 155 7.28 7.17 6.09
CA THR A 155 7.83 7.27 7.46
C THR A 155 9.31 7.67 7.44
N GLY A 156 10.07 7.22 6.44
CA GLY A 156 11.45 7.69 6.19
C GLY A 156 11.54 9.18 5.87
N TYR A 157 10.63 9.73 5.05
CA TYR A 157 10.53 11.18 4.80
C TYR A 157 10.12 11.96 6.05
N ILE A 158 9.20 11.45 6.88
CA ILE A 158 8.80 12.10 8.14
C ILE A 158 9.99 12.13 9.11
N ALA A 159 10.69 11.01 9.31
CA ALA A 159 11.90 10.96 10.13
C ALA A 159 13.00 11.91 9.62
N TYR A 160 13.07 12.16 8.30
CA TYR A 160 13.99 13.16 7.74
C TYR A 160 13.56 14.60 8.08
N ASP A 161 12.27 14.92 7.91
CA ASP A 161 11.66 16.22 8.20
C ASP A 161 11.77 16.58 9.70
N GLU A 162 11.64 15.59 10.59
CA GLU A 162 11.91 15.68 12.03
C GLU A 162 13.41 15.75 12.40
N ASN A 163 14.31 15.89 11.42
CA ASN A 163 15.77 15.91 11.57
C ASN A 163 16.40 14.61 12.13
N LYS A 164 15.64 13.51 12.29
CA LYS A 164 16.07 12.19 12.78
C LYS A 164 16.85 11.42 11.70
N ASN A 165 17.92 12.05 11.20
CA ASN A 165 18.70 11.68 10.02
C ASN A 165 19.25 10.24 10.02
N ALA A 166 19.54 9.67 11.20
CA ALA A 166 19.98 8.27 11.32
C ALA A 166 18.82 7.29 11.13
N GLN A 167 17.67 7.56 11.75
CA GLN A 167 16.43 6.79 11.58
C GLN A 167 15.95 6.85 10.12
N ALA A 168 15.95 8.04 9.52
CA ALA A 168 15.60 8.23 8.11
C ALA A 168 16.50 7.39 7.17
N ARG A 169 17.83 7.43 7.36
CA ARG A 169 18.76 6.57 6.60
C ARG A 169 18.41 5.08 6.73
N SER A 170 18.18 4.61 7.95
CA SER A 170 17.83 3.21 8.23
C SER A 170 16.52 2.79 7.57
N ILE A 171 15.49 3.65 7.58
CA ILE A 171 14.20 3.37 6.92
C ILE A 171 14.38 3.33 5.40
N PHE A 172 15.08 4.30 4.79
CA PHE A 172 15.33 4.28 3.34
C PHE A 172 16.16 3.07 2.91
N GLN A 173 17.16 2.65 3.70
CA GLN A 173 17.90 1.41 3.47
C GLN A 173 16.99 0.17 3.55
N LYS A 174 16.05 0.13 4.51
CA LYS A 174 15.05 -0.95 4.62
C LYS A 174 14.14 -1.04 3.39
N VAL A 175 13.64 0.10 2.87
CA VAL A 175 12.85 0.12 1.61
C VAL A 175 13.65 -0.50 0.45
N ILE A 176 14.94 -0.15 0.34
CA ILE A 176 15.81 -0.64 -0.74
C ILE A 176 16.10 -2.14 -0.61
N ALA A 177 16.32 -2.63 0.62
CA ALA A 177 16.61 -4.03 0.88
C ALA A 177 15.37 -4.94 0.73
N GLN A 178 14.19 -4.49 1.17
CA GLN A 178 12.96 -5.29 1.17
C GLN A 178 12.17 -5.18 -0.14
N PHE A 179 12.22 -4.04 -0.83
CA PHE A 179 11.42 -3.77 -2.03
C PHE A 179 12.28 -3.23 -3.20
N PRO A 180 13.40 -3.89 -3.58
CA PRO A 180 14.46 -3.31 -4.43
C PRO A 180 14.01 -2.84 -5.83
N GLN A 181 12.96 -3.47 -6.38
CA GLN A 181 12.37 -3.17 -7.69
C GLN A 181 11.27 -2.10 -7.63
N SER A 182 10.82 -1.69 -6.44
CA SER A 182 9.72 -0.72 -6.29
C SER A 182 10.13 0.71 -6.68
N GLN A 183 9.13 1.49 -7.12
CA GLN A 183 9.26 2.95 -7.28
C GLN A 183 9.79 3.60 -5.99
N ALA A 184 9.34 3.10 -4.83
CA ALA A 184 9.75 3.58 -3.53
C ALA A 184 11.24 3.37 -3.25
N ALA A 185 11.81 2.21 -3.59
CA ALA A 185 13.26 1.96 -3.45
C ALA A 185 14.09 2.89 -4.33
N ASN A 186 13.62 3.26 -5.51
CA ASN A 186 14.31 4.21 -6.38
C ASN A 186 14.27 5.64 -5.80
N LEU A 187 13.14 6.06 -5.22
CA LEU A 187 13.03 7.34 -4.49
C LEU A 187 13.90 7.34 -3.21
N ALA A 188 13.95 6.22 -2.48
CA ALA A 188 14.81 6.05 -1.31
C ALA A 188 16.30 6.18 -1.66
N LYS A 189 16.77 5.54 -2.75
CA LYS A 189 18.15 5.70 -3.27
C LYS A 189 18.46 7.18 -3.56
N GLN A 190 17.54 7.88 -4.24
CA GLN A 190 17.68 9.31 -4.56
C GLN A 190 17.62 10.25 -3.33
N ARG A 191 17.00 9.82 -2.23
CA ARG A 191 16.99 10.61 -0.99
C ARG A 191 18.25 10.36 -0.15
N LEU A 192 18.71 9.11 -0.03
CA LEU A 192 20.00 8.78 0.60
C LEU A 192 21.16 9.53 -0.05
N GLY A 193 21.30 9.46 -1.38
CA GLY A 193 22.38 10.15 -2.09
C GLY A 193 22.40 11.67 -1.82
N ARG A 194 21.22 12.31 -1.74
CA ARG A 194 21.12 13.72 -1.33
C ARG A 194 21.53 13.94 0.12
N MET A 195 21.07 13.10 1.04
CA MET A 195 21.41 13.17 2.48
C MET A 195 22.91 12.97 2.76
N ASP A 196 23.63 12.26 1.90
CA ASP A 196 25.09 12.11 2.01
C ASP A 196 25.86 13.26 1.35
N THR A 197 25.30 13.94 0.34
CA THR A 197 25.85 15.22 -0.17
C THR A 197 25.55 16.42 0.73
N GLU A 198 24.41 16.44 1.42
CA GLU A 198 24.03 17.49 2.38
C GLU A 198 24.85 17.45 3.70
N LYS A 199 25.77 16.47 3.83
CA LYS A 199 26.56 16.21 5.04
C LYS A 199 28.08 16.31 4.80
N ARG A 200 28.48 16.96 3.70
CA ARG A 200 29.86 17.25 3.28
C ARG A 200 30.08 18.76 3.21
#